data_AF-A0A383B4F9-F1
#
_entry.id   AF-A0A383B4F9-F1
#
_cell.length_a   1.000
_cell.length_b   1.000
_cell.length_c   1.000
_cell.angle_alpha   90.00
_cell.angle_beta   90.00
_cell.angle_gamma   90.00
#
_symmetry.space_group_name_H-M   'P 1'
#
loop_
_entity.id
_entity.type
_entity.pdbx_description
1 polymer ?
#
loop_
_entity_poly.entity_id
_entity_poly.type
_entity_poly.pdbx_seq_one_letter_code
_entity_poly.pdbx_strand_id
1 'polypeptide(L)'
;RAPRSQAAIDWYMENGIPNHDIKMAPVPSVVDLCVTTLQRYGTKTLEEVVAPTLALLDAGEEEWHPRLAVTLRRMVEEEQITSGSREEKLQAASDRFYGRNKLRNDIADELEAYYIEKGGFLRREDLAAHTTLIEDPVTVGYRGYTVCKCGPWTQGPYLCQALRLLEGFDLKGMGHFSADYVHVLAEAIKLAMADRDEYYADPVFEDVPMSALLSDAYTDIRRPLIDMQTASLEARPGDPYDMKPLT
;
A
#
# COMPACT_ATOMS: atom_id res chain seq x y z
N ARG A 1 6.27 3.74 5.23
CA ARG A 1 6.04 3.88 6.69
C ARG A 1 6.22 5.36 7.06
N ALA A 2 5.48 5.86 8.04
CA ALA A 2 5.66 7.22 8.56
C ALA A 2 6.92 7.33 9.43
N PRO A 3 7.46 8.54 9.67
CA PRO A 3 8.51 8.76 10.67
C PRO A 3 8.08 8.25 12.05
N ARG A 4 9.00 7.62 12.79
CA ARG A 4 8.72 7.00 14.09
C ARG A 4 8.90 7.95 15.28
N SER A 5 9.55 9.09 15.07
CA SER A 5 9.78 10.08 16.12
C SER A 5 8.47 10.63 16.68
N GLN A 6 8.33 10.61 18.01
CA GLN A 6 7.15 11.16 18.69
C GLN A 6 6.93 12.63 18.33
N ALA A 7 8.02 13.42 18.24
CA ALA A 7 7.92 14.83 17.86
C ALA A 7 7.37 15.03 16.43
N ALA A 8 7.68 14.11 15.51
CA ALA A 8 7.12 14.15 14.16
C ALA A 8 5.63 13.78 14.17
N ILE A 9 5.26 12.74 14.93
CA ILE A 9 3.86 12.31 15.10
C ILE A 9 3.03 13.45 15.69
N ASP A 10 3.49 14.05 16.79
CA ASP A 10 2.82 15.17 17.45
C ASP A 10 2.63 16.35 16.48
N TRP A 11 3.67 16.65 15.69
CA TRP A 11 3.59 17.69 14.65
C TRP A 11 2.52 17.39 13.60
N TYR A 12 2.43 16.15 13.09
CA TYR A 12 1.40 15.78 12.12
C TYR A 12 -0.01 15.78 12.72
N MET A 13 -0.16 15.41 13.98
CA MET A 13 -1.47 15.45 14.66
C MET A 13 -1.97 16.89 14.85
N GLU A 14 -1.06 17.84 15.05
CA GLU A 14 -1.39 19.26 15.15
C GLU A 14 -1.59 19.92 13.78
N ASN A 15 -0.76 19.60 12.79
CA ASN A 15 -0.67 20.36 11.53
C ASN A 15 -1.27 19.64 10.31
N GLY A 16 -1.59 18.36 10.43
CA GLY A 16 -1.94 17.50 9.30
C GLY A 16 -0.74 17.18 8.39
N ILE A 17 -1.00 16.43 7.32
CA ILE A 17 0.00 16.16 6.28
C ILE A 17 0.00 17.35 5.30
N PRO A 18 1.12 18.09 5.15
CA PRO A 18 1.18 19.23 4.26
C PRO A 18 1.18 18.82 2.79
N ASN A 19 0.65 19.69 1.93
CA ASN A 19 0.76 19.55 0.47
C ASN A 19 2.11 20.09 -0.01
N HIS A 20 2.77 19.38 -0.93
CA HIS A 20 4.01 19.82 -1.60
C HIS A 20 5.19 20.17 -0.66
N ASP A 21 5.29 19.56 0.52
CA ASP A 21 6.40 19.74 1.47
C ASP A 21 7.11 18.39 1.73
N ILE A 22 8.41 18.40 2.02
CA ILE A 22 9.18 17.18 2.28
C ILE A 22 8.63 16.34 3.44
N LYS A 23 7.89 16.94 4.38
CA LYS A 23 7.21 16.23 5.48
C LYS A 23 6.11 15.31 4.97
N MET A 24 5.67 15.40 3.72
CA MET A 24 4.76 14.39 3.18
C MET A 24 5.46 13.06 2.84
N ALA A 25 6.79 13.04 2.79
CA ALA A 25 7.55 11.87 2.33
C ALA A 25 7.51 10.74 3.37
N PRO A 26 6.99 9.54 3.02
CA PRO A 26 7.18 8.35 3.82
C PRO A 26 8.53 7.69 3.50
N VAL A 27 8.94 6.73 4.32
CA VAL A 27 10.09 5.87 3.99
C VAL A 27 9.89 5.24 2.60
N PRO A 28 10.84 5.41 1.65
CA PRO A 28 10.72 4.84 0.32
C PRO A 28 10.70 3.31 0.38
N SER A 29 9.60 2.67 -0.02
CA SER A 29 9.42 1.21 0.12
C SER A 29 9.70 0.41 -1.14
N VAL A 30 9.69 1.06 -2.32
CA VAL A 30 9.78 0.37 -3.61
C VAL A 30 11.08 -0.42 -3.76
N VAL A 31 12.18 0.04 -3.16
CA VAL A 31 13.48 -0.63 -3.23
C VAL A 31 13.45 -1.96 -2.51
N ASP A 32 13.03 -1.98 -1.24
CA ASP A 32 12.89 -3.21 -0.46
C ASP A 32 11.86 -4.16 -1.07
N LEU A 33 10.76 -3.63 -1.64
CA LEU A 33 9.75 -4.41 -2.34
C LEU A 33 10.34 -5.15 -3.54
N CYS A 34 11.07 -4.45 -4.41
CA CYS A 34 11.68 -5.04 -5.59
C CYS A 34 12.75 -6.06 -5.21
N VAL A 35 13.58 -5.75 -4.21
CA VAL A 35 14.61 -6.68 -3.72
C VAL A 35 13.99 -7.91 -3.06
N THR A 36 12.98 -7.75 -2.19
CA THR A 36 12.25 -8.86 -1.56
C THR A 36 11.61 -9.76 -2.62
N THR A 37 10.99 -9.15 -3.64
CA THR A 37 10.40 -9.90 -4.76
C THR A 37 11.45 -10.70 -5.52
N LEU A 38 12.59 -10.08 -5.83
CA LEU A 38 13.70 -10.71 -6.54
C LEU A 38 14.33 -11.85 -5.73
N GLN A 39 14.50 -11.66 -4.42
CA GLN A 39 15.01 -12.68 -3.50
C GLN A 39 14.07 -13.90 -3.42
N ARG A 40 12.76 -13.66 -3.31
CA ARG A 40 11.78 -14.73 -3.05
C ARG A 40 11.36 -15.48 -4.30
N TYR A 41 11.17 -14.77 -5.41
CA TYR A 41 10.52 -15.29 -6.61
C TYR A 41 11.37 -15.13 -7.87
N GLY A 42 12.50 -14.43 -7.77
CA GLY A 42 13.35 -14.12 -8.91
C GLY A 42 14.45 -15.16 -9.17
N THR A 43 15.01 -15.06 -10.37
CA THR A 43 16.16 -15.87 -10.81
C THR A 43 17.40 -15.05 -11.14
N LYS A 44 17.25 -13.74 -11.31
CA LYS A 44 18.27 -12.79 -11.77
C LYS A 44 19.00 -12.10 -10.63
N THR A 45 20.16 -11.55 -10.94
CA THR A 45 20.90 -10.59 -10.11
C THR A 45 20.23 -9.21 -10.11
N LEU A 46 20.57 -8.36 -9.13
CA LEU A 46 20.15 -6.96 -9.12
C LEU A 46 20.68 -6.25 -10.37
N GLU A 47 21.94 -6.48 -10.72
CA GLU A 47 22.57 -5.93 -11.93
C GLU A 47 21.73 -6.18 -13.20
N GLU A 48 21.33 -7.43 -13.43
CA GLU A 48 20.53 -7.79 -14.60
C GLU A 48 19.16 -7.10 -14.63
N VAL A 49 18.50 -6.94 -13.48
CA VAL A 49 17.15 -6.36 -13.45
C VAL A 49 17.17 -4.83 -13.55
N VAL A 50 18.21 -4.16 -13.04
CA VAL A 50 18.31 -2.69 -13.12
C VAL A 50 18.97 -2.21 -14.41
N ALA A 51 19.65 -3.07 -15.17
CA ALA A 51 20.36 -2.67 -16.39
C ALA A 51 19.49 -1.91 -17.41
N PRO A 52 18.24 -2.33 -17.73
CA PRO A 52 17.38 -1.55 -18.62
C PRO A 52 17.01 -0.17 -18.04
N THR A 53 16.78 -0.08 -16.72
CA THR A 53 16.50 1.19 -16.04
C THR A 53 17.72 2.10 -16.06
N LEU A 54 18.92 1.57 -15.82
CA LEU A 54 20.16 2.35 -15.91
C LEU A 54 20.37 2.91 -17.32
N ALA A 55 20.13 2.12 -18.37
CA ALA A 55 20.24 2.60 -19.75
C ALA A 55 19.28 3.77 -20.04
N LEU A 56 18.06 3.73 -19.49
CA LEU A 56 17.10 4.84 -19.61
C LEU A 56 17.54 6.07 -18.81
N LEU A 57 18.04 5.89 -17.59
CA LEU A 57 18.52 6.99 -16.75
C LEU A 57 19.76 7.68 -17.34
N ASP A 58 20.65 6.91 -17.96
CA ASP A 58 21.86 7.44 -18.59
C ASP A 58 21.57 8.21 -19.89
N ALA A 59 20.50 7.84 -20.59
CA ALA A 59 20.05 8.52 -21.81
C ALA A 59 19.12 9.71 -21.52
N GLY A 60 18.55 9.79 -20.32
CA GLY A 60 17.57 10.80 -19.96
C GLY A 60 18.19 12.13 -19.53
N GLU A 61 17.41 13.22 -19.62
CA GLU A 61 17.92 14.59 -19.44
C GLU A 61 17.43 15.28 -18.14
N GLU A 62 16.52 14.65 -17.40
CA GLU A 62 16.02 15.20 -16.13
C GLU A 62 17.10 15.24 -15.04
N GLU A 63 17.08 16.30 -14.22
CA GLU A 63 18.08 16.54 -13.16
C GLU A 63 18.20 15.37 -12.17
N TRP A 64 17.10 14.64 -11.92
CA TRP A 64 17.07 13.54 -10.97
C TRP A 64 17.60 12.21 -11.56
N HIS A 65 17.69 12.06 -12.88
CA HIS A 65 18.15 10.83 -13.53
C HIS A 65 19.54 10.39 -13.08
N PRO A 66 20.60 11.23 -13.17
CA PRO A 66 21.94 10.81 -12.75
C PRO A 66 22.00 10.47 -11.26
N ARG A 67 21.19 11.13 -10.42
CA ARG A 67 21.15 10.88 -8.96
C ARG A 67 20.56 9.48 -8.67
N LEU A 68 19.48 9.11 -9.36
CA LEU A 68 18.92 7.77 -9.23
C LEU A 68 19.87 6.71 -9.82
N ALA A 69 20.53 6.99 -10.94
CA ALA A 69 21.46 6.05 -11.56
C ALA A 69 22.66 5.74 -10.65
N VAL A 70 23.21 6.76 -9.98
CA VAL A 70 24.28 6.57 -8.97
C VAL A 70 23.79 5.69 -7.81
N THR A 71 22.57 5.91 -7.32
CA THR A 71 21.97 5.10 -6.26
C THR A 71 21.87 3.63 -6.66
N LEU A 72 21.33 3.34 -7.84
CA LEU A 72 21.20 1.96 -8.34
C LEU A 72 22.57 1.30 -8.56
N ARG A 73 23.56 2.03 -9.09
CA ARG A 73 24.93 1.52 -9.26
C ARG A 73 25.60 1.17 -7.94
N ARG A 74 25.42 1.99 -6.89
CA ARG A 74 25.94 1.70 -5.54
C ARG A 74 25.32 0.43 -4.94
N MET A 75 24.03 0.19 -5.21
CA MET A 75 23.39 -1.07 -4.79
C MET A 75 23.95 -2.27 -5.56
N VAL A 76 24.15 -2.15 -6.88
CA VAL A 76 24.78 -3.20 -7.71
C VAL A 76 26.21 -3.49 -7.25
N GLU A 77 26.99 -2.45 -6.96
CA GLU A 77 28.33 -2.58 -6.41
C GLU A 77 28.32 -3.44 -5.13
N GLU A 78 27.37 -3.17 -4.22
CA GLU A 78 27.24 -3.93 -2.97
C GLU A 78 26.89 -5.41 -3.22
N GLU A 79 26.01 -5.69 -4.18
CA GLU A 79 25.71 -7.07 -4.60
C GLU A 79 26.97 -7.81 -5.10
N GLN A 80 27.77 -7.15 -5.94
CA GLN A 80 28.93 -7.75 -6.60
C GLN A 80 30.05 -8.10 -5.61
N ILE A 81 30.33 -7.21 -4.66
CA ILE A 81 31.41 -7.40 -3.67
C ILE A 81 31.02 -8.33 -2.52
N THR A 82 29.72 -8.49 -2.26
CA THR A 82 29.24 -9.32 -1.17
C THR A 82 29.47 -10.79 -1.53
N SER A 83 30.12 -11.53 -0.63
CA SER A 83 30.25 -12.98 -0.71
C SER A 83 29.03 -13.66 -0.11
N GLY A 84 28.64 -14.81 -0.65
CA GLY A 84 27.52 -15.60 -0.13
C GLY A 84 26.55 -16.02 -1.21
N SER A 85 25.38 -16.49 -0.77
CA SER A 85 24.22 -16.78 -1.60
C SER A 85 23.71 -15.52 -2.32
N ARG A 86 22.93 -15.72 -3.38
CA ARG A 86 22.28 -14.62 -4.09
C ARG A 86 21.38 -13.81 -3.14
N GLU A 87 20.65 -14.49 -2.26
CA GLU A 87 19.75 -13.88 -1.30
C GLU A 87 20.50 -12.95 -0.33
N GLU A 88 21.66 -13.39 0.18
CA GLU A 88 22.54 -12.58 1.04
C GLU A 88 23.10 -11.35 0.31
N LYS A 89 23.49 -11.50 -0.96
CA LYS A 89 23.99 -10.39 -1.79
C LYS A 89 22.91 -9.35 -2.07
N LEU A 90 21.71 -9.80 -2.43
CA LEU A 90 20.54 -8.94 -2.62
C LEU A 90 20.16 -8.22 -1.31
N GLN A 91 20.24 -8.93 -0.18
CA GLN A 91 19.97 -8.34 1.13
C GLN A 91 20.99 -7.25 1.44
N ALA A 92 22.28 -7.49 1.21
CA ALA A 92 23.34 -6.50 1.44
C ALA A 92 23.12 -5.23 0.60
N ALA A 93 22.69 -5.38 -0.66
CA ALA A 93 22.35 -4.26 -1.53
C ALA A 93 21.15 -3.43 -1.00
N SER A 94 20.08 -4.08 -0.52
CA SER A 94 18.97 -3.40 0.16
C SER A 94 19.45 -2.72 1.45
N ASP A 95 20.26 -3.42 2.25
CA ASP A 95 20.75 -2.93 3.54
C ASP A 95 21.62 -1.67 3.39
N ARG A 96 22.39 -1.54 2.30
CA ARG A 96 23.14 -0.32 1.99
C ARG A 96 22.22 0.87 1.72
N PHE A 97 21.07 0.65 1.06
CA PHE A 97 20.05 1.67 0.83
C PHE A 97 19.37 2.10 2.14
N TYR A 98 19.00 1.14 2.99
CA TYR A 98 18.21 1.39 4.20
C TYR A 98 19.02 1.68 5.46
N GLY A 99 20.35 1.62 5.41
CA GLY A 99 21.19 1.95 6.56
C GLY A 99 21.40 0.77 7.52
N ARG A 100 21.19 -0.47 7.06
CA ARG A 100 21.36 -1.71 7.83
C ARG A 100 22.70 -2.41 7.57
N ASN A 101 23.45 -1.97 6.57
CA ASN A 101 24.70 -2.61 6.18
C ASN A 101 25.80 -2.29 7.21
N LYS A 102 26.72 -3.24 7.44
CA LYS A 102 27.77 -3.10 8.47
C LYS A 102 28.91 -2.16 8.04
N LEU A 103 29.10 -1.96 6.74
CA LEU A 103 30.28 -1.29 6.18
C LEU A 103 29.91 -0.02 5.40
N ARG A 104 28.77 -0.02 4.68
CA ARG A 104 28.40 1.07 3.78
C ARG A 104 26.92 1.44 3.93
N ASN A 105 26.65 2.64 4.41
CA ASN A 105 25.29 3.19 4.52
C ASN A 105 25.19 4.58 3.87
N ASP A 106 26.08 4.85 2.91
CA ASP A 106 26.21 6.14 2.22
C ASP A 106 24.90 6.62 1.59
N ILE A 107 24.10 5.72 1.03
CA ILE A 107 22.79 6.06 0.48
C ILE A 107 21.83 6.53 1.57
N ALA A 108 21.73 5.80 2.68
CA ALA A 108 20.85 6.14 3.80
C ALA A 108 21.29 7.44 4.50
N ASP A 109 22.60 7.64 4.64
CA ASP A 109 23.19 8.84 5.23
C ASP A 109 22.93 10.07 4.35
N GLU A 110 23.05 9.95 3.02
CA GLU A 110 22.71 11.03 2.07
C GLU A 110 21.21 11.37 2.10
N LEU A 111 20.33 10.36 2.18
CA LEU A 111 18.89 10.56 2.31
C LEU A 111 18.53 11.28 3.61
N GLU A 112 19.08 10.86 4.75
CA GLU A 112 18.85 11.53 6.03
C GLU A 112 19.33 12.99 5.99
N ALA A 113 20.53 13.25 5.47
CA ALA A 113 21.06 14.59 5.32
C ALA A 113 20.12 15.47 4.48
N TYR A 114 19.61 14.94 3.36
CA TYR A 114 18.64 15.64 2.52
C TYR A 114 17.32 15.91 3.24
N TYR A 115 16.77 14.93 3.96
CA TYR A 115 15.56 15.13 4.75
C TYR A 115 15.77 16.23 5.80
N ILE A 116 16.87 16.22 6.53
CA ILE A 116 17.18 17.28 7.51
C ILE A 116 17.30 18.64 6.83
N GLU A 117 18.06 18.73 5.72
CA GLU A 117 18.26 19.98 4.97
C GLU A 117 16.92 20.59 4.51
N LYS A 118 15.99 19.76 4.04
CA LYS A 118 14.67 20.21 3.58
C LYS A 118 13.65 20.39 4.71
N GLY A 119 14.01 20.07 5.95
CA GLY A 119 13.11 20.17 7.11
C GLY A 119 12.11 19.01 7.23
N GLY A 120 12.46 17.85 6.70
CA GLY A 120 11.72 16.58 6.83
C GLY A 120 12.08 15.82 8.11
N PHE A 121 11.20 14.90 8.50
CA PHE A 121 11.31 14.17 9.75
C PHE A 121 11.98 12.80 9.66
N LEU A 122 12.09 12.23 8.45
CA LEU A 122 12.71 10.92 8.29
C LEU A 122 14.18 10.94 8.72
N ARG A 123 14.56 9.90 9.46
CA ARG A 123 15.91 9.62 9.92
C ARG A 123 16.36 8.25 9.43
N ARG A 124 17.66 7.99 9.50
CA ARG A 124 18.23 6.70 9.11
C ARG A 124 17.61 5.54 9.87
N GLU A 125 17.23 5.73 11.13
CA GLU A 125 16.52 4.71 11.92
C GLU A 125 15.13 4.37 11.35
N ASP A 126 14.43 5.33 10.74
CA ASP A 126 13.16 5.09 10.05
C ASP A 126 13.38 4.25 8.78
N LEU A 127 14.43 4.58 8.01
CA LEU A 127 14.85 3.80 6.84
C LEU A 127 15.21 2.37 7.26
N ALA A 128 16.06 2.21 8.28
CA ALA A 128 16.54 0.92 8.74
C ALA A 128 15.41 0.02 9.26
N ALA A 129 14.40 0.60 9.89
CA ALA A 129 13.23 -0.10 10.40
C ALA A 129 12.27 -0.59 9.31
N HIS A 130 12.40 -0.13 8.07
CA HIS A 130 11.50 -0.52 7.00
C HIS A 130 11.73 -1.97 6.57
N THR A 131 10.65 -2.73 6.45
CA THR A 131 10.65 -4.06 5.85
C THR A 131 9.38 -4.24 5.02
N THR A 132 9.51 -4.90 3.89
CA THR A 132 8.41 -5.36 3.06
C THR A 132 7.81 -6.63 3.65
N LEU A 133 6.53 -6.58 3.97
CA LEU A 133 5.78 -7.74 4.45
C LEU A 133 5.32 -8.61 3.28
N ILE A 134 5.30 -9.92 3.50
CA ILE A 134 4.66 -10.90 2.60
C ILE A 134 3.42 -11.38 3.33
N GLU A 135 2.26 -11.10 2.75
CA GLU A 135 0.97 -11.26 3.40
C GLU A 135 0.03 -12.06 2.50
N ASP A 136 -0.86 -12.84 3.10
CA ASP A 136 -1.96 -13.45 2.37
C ASP A 136 -2.96 -12.36 1.93
N PRO A 137 -3.53 -12.46 0.71
CA PRO A 137 -4.50 -11.49 0.24
C PRO A 137 -5.82 -11.63 0.99
N VAL A 138 -6.55 -10.53 1.07
CA VAL A 138 -8.00 -10.56 1.33
C VAL A 138 -8.67 -11.14 0.09
N THR A 139 -9.50 -12.16 0.29
CA THR A 139 -10.19 -12.85 -0.82
C THR A 139 -11.69 -12.91 -0.61
N VAL A 140 -12.45 -12.76 -1.70
CA VAL A 140 -13.88 -13.08 -1.75
C VAL A 140 -14.20 -13.87 -3.01
N GLY A 141 -15.22 -14.73 -2.92
CA GLY A 141 -15.87 -15.29 -4.10
C GLY A 141 -16.79 -14.25 -4.74
N TYR A 142 -16.86 -14.24 -6.07
CA TYR A 142 -17.86 -13.47 -6.80
C TYR A 142 -18.20 -14.18 -8.10
N ARG A 143 -19.39 -14.81 -8.18
CA ARG A 143 -19.91 -15.44 -9.41
C ARG A 143 -18.93 -16.41 -10.10
N GLY A 144 -18.27 -17.26 -9.30
CA GLY A 144 -17.31 -18.27 -9.77
C GLY A 144 -15.86 -17.78 -9.89
N TYR A 145 -15.59 -16.49 -9.62
CA TYR A 145 -14.24 -15.94 -9.55
C TYR A 145 -13.78 -15.81 -8.09
N THR A 146 -12.47 -15.95 -7.86
CA THR A 146 -11.83 -15.50 -6.62
C THR A 146 -11.22 -14.13 -6.86
N VAL A 147 -11.64 -13.14 -6.10
CA VAL A 147 -11.13 -11.77 -6.18
C VAL A 147 -10.17 -11.55 -5.02
N CYS A 148 -8.91 -11.24 -5.33
CA CYS A 148 -7.84 -11.02 -4.36
C CYS A 148 -7.48 -9.53 -4.27
N LYS A 149 -7.34 -9.01 -3.06
CA LYS A 149 -6.88 -7.64 -2.76
C LYS A 149 -5.86 -7.66 -1.62
N CYS A 150 -5.00 -6.64 -1.55
CA CYS A 150 -4.17 -6.40 -0.37
C CYS A 150 -5.05 -6.17 0.88
N GLY A 151 -4.43 -6.27 2.06
CA GLY A 151 -5.10 -6.04 3.34
C GLY A 151 -5.64 -4.61 3.54
N PRO A 152 -6.25 -4.35 4.71
CA PRO A 152 -6.92 -3.09 5.04
C PRO A 152 -5.97 -1.92 5.27
N TRP A 153 -4.65 -2.15 5.30
CA TRP A 153 -3.65 -1.09 5.17
C TRP A 153 -3.71 -0.39 3.79
N THR A 154 -4.39 -1.02 2.81
CA THR A 154 -4.85 -0.39 1.58
C THR A 154 -6.36 -0.19 1.62
N GLN A 155 -6.87 0.69 0.77
CA GLN A 155 -8.32 0.79 0.55
C GLN A 155 -8.89 -0.41 -0.25
N GLY A 156 -8.03 -1.27 -0.80
CA GLY A 156 -8.41 -2.34 -1.73
C GLY A 156 -9.61 -3.21 -1.33
N PRO A 157 -9.75 -3.63 -0.05
CA PRO A 157 -10.85 -4.49 0.37
C PRO A 157 -12.27 -3.89 0.25
N TYR A 158 -12.44 -2.56 0.09
CA TYR A 158 -13.79 -2.00 -0.16
C TYR A 158 -14.41 -2.60 -1.42
N LEU A 159 -13.60 -2.92 -2.44
CA LEU A 159 -14.07 -3.59 -3.65
C LEU A 159 -14.65 -4.97 -3.34
N CYS A 160 -14.00 -5.72 -2.44
CA CYS A 160 -14.49 -7.02 -2.01
C CYS A 160 -15.87 -6.90 -1.33
N GLN A 161 -16.04 -5.93 -0.42
CA GLN A 161 -17.33 -5.67 0.21
C GLN A 161 -18.41 -5.28 -0.83
N ALA A 162 -18.10 -4.37 -1.75
CA ALA A 162 -19.03 -3.95 -2.79
C ALA A 162 -19.47 -5.12 -3.67
N LEU A 163 -18.54 -5.98 -4.10
CA LEU A 163 -18.86 -7.18 -4.89
C LEU A 163 -19.78 -8.15 -4.14
N ARG A 164 -19.56 -8.34 -2.84
CA ARG A 164 -20.44 -9.19 -2.02
C ARG A 164 -21.87 -8.66 -1.92
N LEU A 165 -22.03 -7.34 -1.77
CA LEU A 165 -23.35 -6.70 -1.81
C LEU A 165 -24.03 -6.93 -3.17
N LEU A 166 -23.27 -6.72 -4.25
CA LEU A 166 -23.71 -6.83 -5.64
C LEU A 166 -24.02 -8.26 -6.10
N GLU A 167 -23.58 -9.28 -5.37
CA GLU A 167 -23.87 -10.67 -5.70
C GLU A 167 -25.38 -10.98 -5.68
N GLY A 168 -26.15 -10.24 -4.87
CA GLY A 168 -27.60 -10.35 -4.78
C GLY A 168 -28.40 -9.70 -5.91
N PHE A 169 -27.76 -9.07 -6.90
CA PHE A 169 -28.43 -8.33 -7.98
C PHE A 169 -28.15 -8.95 -9.36
N ASP A 170 -29.13 -8.95 -10.27
CA ASP A 170 -28.90 -9.38 -11.66
C ASP A 170 -28.37 -8.22 -12.52
N LEU A 171 -27.08 -7.90 -12.34
CA LEU A 171 -26.43 -6.81 -13.08
C LEU A 171 -26.46 -7.00 -14.60
N LYS A 172 -26.49 -8.26 -15.07
CA LYS A 172 -26.56 -8.56 -16.51
C LYS A 172 -27.96 -8.26 -17.04
N GLY A 173 -29.00 -8.72 -16.33
CA GLY A 173 -30.40 -8.46 -16.67
C GLY A 173 -30.77 -6.98 -16.62
N MET A 174 -30.16 -6.21 -15.71
CA MET A 174 -30.33 -4.74 -15.64
C MET A 174 -29.83 -4.00 -16.90
N GLY A 175 -28.90 -4.59 -17.65
CA GLY A 175 -28.26 -3.95 -18.80
C GLY A 175 -27.13 -2.99 -18.40
N HIS A 176 -25.97 -3.13 -19.04
CA HIS A 176 -24.79 -2.31 -18.74
C HIS A 176 -25.08 -0.82 -18.97
N PHE A 177 -24.73 0.03 -18.00
CA PHE A 177 -24.99 1.47 -17.98
C PHE A 177 -26.48 1.89 -18.03
N SER A 178 -27.42 0.99 -17.73
CA SER A 178 -28.78 1.44 -17.41
C SER A 178 -28.79 2.22 -16.10
N ALA A 179 -29.88 2.96 -15.85
CA ALA A 179 -30.05 3.71 -14.61
C ALA A 179 -29.97 2.79 -13.37
N ASP A 180 -30.69 1.66 -13.40
CA ASP A 180 -30.70 0.68 -12.31
C ASP A 180 -29.30 0.08 -12.06
N TYR A 181 -28.56 -0.21 -13.13
CA TYR A 181 -27.19 -0.73 -13.04
C TYR A 181 -26.26 0.28 -12.37
N VAL A 182 -26.28 1.55 -12.82
CA VAL A 182 -25.43 2.60 -12.23
C VAL A 182 -25.82 2.85 -10.77
N HIS A 183 -27.12 2.86 -10.49
CA HIS A 183 -27.67 3.08 -9.15
C HIS A 183 -27.18 2.02 -8.15
N VAL A 184 -27.37 0.73 -8.45
CA VAL A 184 -26.98 -0.33 -7.53
C VAL A 184 -25.46 -0.37 -7.30
N LEU A 185 -24.66 -0.10 -8.34
CA LEU A 185 -23.21 0.00 -8.20
C LEU A 185 -22.82 1.16 -7.28
N ALA A 186 -23.43 2.34 -7.48
CA ALA A 186 -23.13 3.51 -6.68
C ALA A 186 -23.49 3.29 -5.20
N GLU A 187 -24.67 2.76 -4.90
CA GLU A 187 -25.10 2.51 -3.52
C GLU A 187 -24.26 1.42 -2.84
N ALA A 188 -23.89 0.35 -3.55
CA ALA A 188 -22.99 -0.68 -3.00
C ALA A 188 -21.59 -0.13 -2.70
N ILE A 189 -21.04 0.70 -3.58
CA ILE A 189 -19.73 1.35 -3.37
C ILE A 189 -19.79 2.32 -2.19
N LYS A 190 -20.86 3.11 -2.06
CA LYS A 190 -21.04 4.04 -0.92
C LYS A 190 -21.02 3.32 0.41
N LEU A 191 -21.74 2.20 0.54
CA LEU A 191 -21.76 1.40 1.77
C LEU A 191 -20.37 0.83 2.10
N ALA A 192 -19.70 0.23 1.11
CA ALA A 192 -18.36 -0.31 1.30
C ALA A 192 -17.31 0.76 1.61
N MET A 193 -17.43 1.95 1.01
CA MET A 193 -16.54 3.09 1.29
C MET A 193 -16.79 3.69 2.68
N ALA A 194 -18.03 3.69 3.16
CA ALA A 194 -18.36 4.12 4.51
C ALA A 194 -17.72 3.18 5.55
N ASP A 195 -17.81 1.86 5.35
CA ASP A 195 -17.14 0.90 6.23
C ASP A 195 -15.61 1.00 6.15
N ARG A 196 -15.06 1.31 4.97
CA ARG A 196 -13.63 1.61 4.82
C ARG A 196 -13.22 2.82 5.66
N ASP A 197 -13.97 3.92 5.60
CA ASP A 197 -13.64 5.14 6.35
C ASP A 197 -13.72 4.95 7.86
N GLU A 198 -14.65 4.12 8.33
CA GLU A 198 -14.84 3.85 9.75
C GLU A 198 -13.81 2.85 10.32
N TYR A 199 -13.48 1.79 9.56
CA TYR A 199 -12.76 0.65 10.14
C TYR A 199 -11.37 0.38 9.58
N TYR A 200 -11.02 0.86 8.38
CA TYR A 200 -9.77 0.42 7.76
C TYR A 200 -8.59 1.16 8.36
N ALA A 201 -7.61 0.38 8.80
CA ALA A 201 -6.36 0.86 9.36
C ALA A 201 -5.23 -0.11 9.03
N ASP A 202 -4.00 0.30 9.36
CA ASP A 202 -2.84 -0.61 9.32
C ASP A 202 -2.98 -1.65 10.44
N PRO A 203 -3.08 -2.96 10.13
CA PRO A 203 -3.25 -4.03 11.12
C PRO A 203 -2.14 -4.14 12.16
N VAL A 204 -1.00 -3.48 11.94
CA VAL A 204 0.07 -3.39 12.94
C VAL A 204 -0.35 -2.50 14.14
N PHE A 205 -1.32 -1.61 13.95
CA PHE A 205 -1.75 -0.64 14.95
C PHE A 205 -3.18 -0.87 15.45
N GLU A 206 -4.09 -1.33 14.58
CA GLU A 206 -5.51 -1.52 14.92
C GLU A 206 -6.01 -2.88 14.45
N ASP A 207 -6.91 -3.49 15.21
CA ASP A 207 -7.57 -4.74 14.81
C ASP A 207 -8.75 -4.44 13.89
N VAL A 208 -8.58 -4.70 12.60
CA VAL A 208 -9.62 -4.45 11.59
C VAL A 208 -10.50 -5.71 11.46
N PRO A 209 -11.84 -5.63 11.65
CA PRO A 209 -12.74 -6.79 11.66
C PRO A 209 -13.05 -7.31 10.24
N MET A 210 -12.02 -7.59 9.44
CA MET A 210 -12.13 -7.95 8.02
C MET A 210 -12.95 -9.22 7.78
N SER A 211 -12.85 -10.20 8.68
CA SER A 211 -13.64 -11.43 8.59
C SER A 211 -15.14 -11.17 8.75
N ALA A 212 -15.52 -10.26 9.67
CA ALA A 212 -16.90 -9.86 9.89
C ALA A 212 -17.43 -8.99 8.73
N LEU A 213 -16.66 -7.98 8.32
CA LEU A 213 -16.98 -7.08 7.19
C LEU A 213 -17.19 -7.84 5.87
N LEU A 214 -16.52 -8.97 5.67
CA LEU A 214 -16.63 -9.81 4.47
C LEU A 214 -17.47 -11.07 4.68
N SER A 215 -18.21 -11.17 5.78
CA SER A 215 -19.07 -12.32 6.08
C SER A 215 -20.39 -12.26 5.31
N ASP A 216 -20.99 -13.42 5.08
CA ASP A 216 -22.35 -13.52 4.52
C ASP A 216 -23.36 -12.79 5.41
N ALA A 217 -23.28 -12.99 6.73
CA ALA A 217 -24.18 -12.37 7.72
C ALA A 217 -24.17 -10.84 7.65
N TYR A 218 -22.98 -10.23 7.61
CA TYR A 218 -22.85 -8.78 7.48
C TYR A 218 -23.33 -8.29 6.11
N THR A 219 -23.03 -9.03 5.04
CA THR A 219 -23.50 -8.69 3.69
C THR A 219 -25.04 -8.67 3.64
N ASP A 220 -25.70 -9.64 4.28
CA ASP A 220 -27.15 -9.81 4.24
C ASP A 220 -27.92 -8.72 4.99
N ILE A 221 -27.37 -8.20 6.10
CA ILE A 221 -27.98 -7.06 6.80
C ILE A 221 -27.72 -5.73 6.07
N ARG A 222 -26.60 -5.62 5.34
CA ARG A 222 -26.21 -4.39 4.65
C ARG A 222 -26.92 -4.22 3.32
N ARG A 223 -27.12 -5.30 2.56
CA ARG A 223 -27.72 -5.27 1.21
C ARG A 223 -29.10 -4.58 1.14
N PRO A 224 -30.03 -4.76 2.09
CA PRO A 224 -31.32 -4.06 2.10
C PRO A 224 -31.24 -2.53 2.19
N LEU A 225 -30.09 -1.97 2.56
CA LEU A 225 -29.87 -0.51 2.58
C LEU A 225 -29.75 0.11 1.19
N ILE A 226 -29.65 -0.72 0.14
CA ILE A 226 -29.68 -0.31 -1.26
C ILE A 226 -31.15 -0.23 -1.69
N ASP A 227 -31.76 0.94 -1.52
CA ASP A 227 -33.10 1.22 -2.03
C ASP A 227 -33.03 1.56 -3.52
N MET A 228 -33.64 0.72 -4.38
CA MET A 228 -33.63 0.93 -5.84
C MET A 228 -34.39 2.19 -6.30
N GLN A 229 -35.17 2.83 -5.44
CA GLN A 229 -35.93 4.04 -5.77
C GLN A 229 -35.27 5.32 -5.25
N THR A 230 -34.40 5.23 -4.24
CA THR A 230 -33.86 6.40 -3.54
C THR A 230 -32.35 6.24 -3.32
N ALA A 231 -31.56 7.15 -3.87
CA ALA A 231 -30.13 7.21 -3.60
C ALA A 231 -29.87 7.81 -2.20
N SER A 232 -28.97 7.20 -1.43
CA SER A 232 -28.51 7.79 -0.18
C SER A 232 -27.50 8.90 -0.42
N LEU A 233 -27.61 9.97 0.38
CA LEU A 233 -26.68 11.10 0.41
C LEU A 233 -25.77 11.08 1.65
N GLU A 234 -25.88 10.05 2.49
CA GLU A 234 -25.19 9.95 3.77
C GLU A 234 -24.07 8.92 3.71
N ALA A 235 -22.98 9.17 4.46
CA ALA A 235 -22.01 8.14 4.79
C ALA A 235 -22.63 7.25 5.88
N ARG A 236 -22.80 5.96 5.58
CA ARG A 236 -23.58 5.02 6.38
C ARG A 236 -22.74 3.80 6.78
N PRO A 237 -21.75 3.93 7.69
CA PRO A 237 -21.02 2.77 8.17
C PRO A 237 -21.96 1.85 8.96
N GLY A 238 -21.80 0.54 8.78
CA GLY A 238 -22.48 -0.48 9.57
C GLY A 238 -21.69 -0.87 10.80
N ASP A 239 -22.21 -1.76 11.63
CA ASP A 239 -21.54 -2.23 12.84
C ASP A 239 -21.21 -3.73 12.69
N PRO A 240 -19.98 -4.09 12.28
CA PRO A 240 -19.59 -5.48 12.05
C PRO A 240 -19.39 -6.26 13.35
N TYR A 241 -19.31 -5.59 14.51
CA TYR A 241 -19.13 -6.25 15.80
C TYR A 241 -20.46 -6.79 16.34
N ASP A 242 -21.50 -5.97 16.28
CA ASP A 242 -22.85 -6.35 16.72
C ASP A 242 -23.75 -6.82 15.57
N MET A 243 -23.23 -6.90 14.34
CA MET A 243 -23.98 -7.23 13.13
C MET A 243 -25.22 -6.33 12.96
N LYS A 244 -25.01 -5.02 13.04
CA LYS A 244 -26.06 -4.03 12.73
C LYS A 244 -25.84 -3.43 11.34
N PRO A 245 -26.91 -3.15 10.59
CA PRO A 245 -26.79 -2.59 9.26
C PRO A 245 -26.22 -1.17 9.28
N LEU A 246 -26.36 -0.43 10.38
CA LEU A 246 -25.86 0.93 10.57
C LEU A 246 -25.30 1.04 12.00
N THR A 247 -24.30 1.92 12.18
CA THR A 247 -23.78 2.34 13.49
C THR A 247 -24.80 3.18 14.28
#